data_AF-A0A420Z778-F1
#
_entry.id   AF-A0A420Z778-F1
#
_cell.length_a   1.000
_cell.length_b   1.000
_cell.length_c   1.000
_cell.angle_alpha   90.00
_cell.angle_beta   90.00
_cell.angle_gamma   90.00
#
_symmetry.space_group_name_H-M   'P 1'
#
loop_
_entity.id
_entity.type
_entity.pdbx_description
1 polymer ?
#
loop_
_entity_poly.entity_id
_entity_poly.type
_entity_poly.pdbx_seq_one_letter_code
_entity_poly.pdbx_strand_id
1 'polypeptide(L)'
;MVQVQVVRRTKPRPITFYRAAPYTIWHPTEAQIKMRRLMAQVAKKYKGLKGFDPKTGLPIIAAKVREELKGVRVTKRRKRKKLDERIEAETFLRLISLKYKVARAVALAKLREVGLRP
;
A
#
# COMPACT_ATOMS: atom_id res chain seq x y z
N MET A 1 2.49 5.08 -16.11
CA MET A 1 3.62 4.13 -16.22
C MET A 1 3.44 3.01 -15.20
N VAL A 2 3.32 1.76 -15.65
CA VAL A 2 3.31 0.60 -14.74
C VAL A 2 4.75 0.27 -14.39
N GLN A 3 5.08 0.27 -13.10
CA GLN A 3 6.41 -0.11 -12.67
C GLN A 3 6.49 -1.61 -12.41
N VAL A 4 7.52 -2.23 -12.97
CA VAL A 4 7.71 -3.68 -12.96
C VAL A 4 8.83 -4.03 -11.98
N GLN A 5 8.56 -4.98 -11.09
CA GLN A 5 9.55 -5.58 -10.19
C GLN A 5 10.00 -6.93 -10.75
N VAL A 6 11.31 -7.11 -10.93
CA VAL A 6 11.91 -8.40 -11.25
C VAL A 6 12.06 -9.20 -9.95
N VAL A 7 11.48 -10.40 -9.91
CA VAL A 7 11.60 -11.31 -8.77
C VAL A 7 12.33 -12.56 -9.20
N ARG A 8 13.43 -12.87 -8.50
CA ARG A 8 14.19 -14.10 -8.67
C ARG A 8 13.88 -15.03 -7.51
N ARG A 9 13.35 -16.22 -7.80
CA ARG A 9 13.18 -17.31 -6.84
C ARG A 9 14.15 -18.44 -7.20
N THR A 10 14.82 -19.00 -6.20
CA THR A 10 15.82 -20.06 -6.38
C THR A 10 15.30 -21.46 -6.03
N LYS A 11 14.23 -21.58 -5.25
CA LYS A 11 13.61 -22.86 -4.85
C LYS A 11 12.13 -22.91 -5.28
N PRO A 12 11.59 -24.07 -5.73
CA PRO A 12 12.26 -25.37 -5.96
C PRO A 12 13.09 -25.42 -7.25
N ARG A 13 12.90 -24.50 -8.19
CA ARG A 13 13.74 -24.30 -9.39
C ARG A 13 14.01 -22.80 -9.57
N PRO A 14 15.15 -22.40 -10.17
CA PRO A 14 15.41 -21.00 -10.49
C PRO A 14 14.38 -20.46 -11.47
N ILE A 15 13.58 -19.48 -11.04
CA ILE A 15 12.59 -18.80 -11.88
C ILE A 15 12.76 -17.31 -11.69
N THR A 16 12.78 -16.59 -12.81
CA THR A 16 12.72 -15.13 -12.83
C THR A 16 11.40 -14.74 -13.48
N PHE A 17 10.61 -13.92 -12.79
CA PHE A 17 9.36 -13.42 -13.33
C PHE A 17 9.17 -11.96 -12.98
N TYR A 18 8.44 -11.28 -13.87
CA TYR A 18 8.04 -9.89 -13.69
C TYR A 18 6.74 -9.85 -12.91
N ARG A 19 6.66 -8.96 -11.91
CA ARG A 19 5.41 -8.65 -11.22
C ARG A 19 5.19 -7.15 -11.15
N ALA A 20 3.94 -6.72 -11.02
CA ALA A 20 3.65 -5.33 -10.71
C ALA A 20 4.32 -4.95 -9.37
N ALA A 21 5.07 -3.85 -9.38
CA ALA A 21 5.66 -3.32 -8.16
C ALA A 21 4.54 -2.86 -7.22
N PRO A 22 4.54 -3.29 -5.94
CA PRO A 22 3.54 -2.80 -5.00
C PRO A 22 3.67 -1.30 -4.81
N TYR A 23 2.53 -0.60 -4.83
CA TYR A 23 2.44 0.86 -4.66
C TYR A 23 3.16 1.38 -3.41
N THR A 24 3.17 0.59 -2.34
CA THR A 24 3.78 0.91 -1.05
C THR A 24 5.32 0.98 -1.05
N ILE A 25 5.97 0.61 -2.16
CA ILE A 25 7.41 0.86 -2.34
C ILE A 25 7.68 2.36 -2.40
N TRP A 26 6.90 3.10 -3.20
CA TRP A 26 7.06 4.54 -3.44
C TRP A 26 6.26 5.39 -2.47
N HIS A 27 5.08 4.89 -2.10
CA HIS A 27 4.15 5.60 -1.24
C HIS A 27 3.85 4.73 0.00
N PRO A 28 4.82 4.55 0.91
CA PRO A 28 4.62 3.76 2.11
C PRO A 28 3.57 4.42 3.00
N THR A 29 2.75 3.62 3.67
CA THR A 29 1.78 4.13 4.63
C THR A 29 2.49 4.69 5.87
N GLU A 30 1.83 5.58 6.61
CA GLU A 30 2.38 6.09 7.88
C GLU A 30 2.78 4.98 8.85
N ALA A 31 1.99 3.90 8.89
CA ALA A 31 2.28 2.73 9.71
C ALA A 31 3.58 2.05 9.28
N GLN A 32 3.79 1.89 7.97
CA GLN A 32 5.02 1.33 7.43
C GLN A 32 6.22 2.23 7.71
N ILE A 33 6.08 3.55 7.55
CA ILE A 33 7.14 4.52 7.86
C ILE A 33 7.53 4.44 9.33
N LYS A 34 6.55 4.48 10.24
CA LYS A 34 6.78 4.40 11.69
C LYS A 34 7.44 3.08 12.08
N MET A 35 6.98 1.94 11.54
CA MET A 35 7.60 0.64 11.81
C MET A 35 9.04 0.57 11.30
N ARG A 36 9.32 1.08 10.10
CA ARG A 36 10.68 1.15 9.55
C ARG A 36 11.60 1.99 10.43
N ARG A 37 11.11 3.12 10.96
CA ARG A 37 11.86 3.97 11.90
C ARG A 37 12.16 3.25 13.21
N LEU A 38 11.18 2.56 13.80
CA LEU A 38 11.38 1.76 15.02
C LEU A 38 12.43 0.68 14.80
N MET A 39 12.31 -0.09 13.71
CA MET A 39 13.31 -1.09 13.34
C MET A 39 14.71 -0.50 13.21
N ALA A 40 14.84 0.66 12.55
CA ALA A 40 16.12 1.34 12.40
C ALA A 40 16.70 1.82 13.74
N GLN A 41 15.85 2.32 14.65
CA GLN A 41 16.27 2.75 15.98
C GLN A 41 16.80 1.57 16.82
N VAL A 42 16.07 0.45 16.84
CA VAL A 42 16.51 -0.77 17.53
C VAL A 42 17.81 -1.30 16.92
N ALA A 43 17.89 -1.38 15.59
CA ALA A 43 19.12 -1.81 14.92
C ALA A 43 20.31 -0.90 15.26
N LYS A 44 20.10 0.42 15.34
CA LYS A 44 21.14 1.39 15.72
C LYS A 44 21.61 1.21 17.17
N LYS A 45 20.70 0.90 18.09
CA LYS A 45 21.00 0.62 19.51
C LYS A 45 21.98 -0.55 19.67
N TYR A 46 21.86 -1.56 18.81
CA TYR A 46 22.70 -2.75 18.81
C TYR A 46 23.82 -2.74 17.75
N LYS A 47 24.12 -1.57 17.18
CA LYS A 47 25.17 -1.42 16.19
C LYS A 47 26.52 -1.79 16.80
N GLY A 48 27.26 -2.67 16.13
CA GLY A 48 28.58 -3.13 16.56
C GLY A 48 28.59 -4.57 17.07
N LEU A 49 27.43 -5.12 17.45
CA LEU A 49 27.31 -6.56 17.72
C LEU A 49 27.44 -7.34 16.40
N LYS A 50 28.31 -8.36 16.41
CA LYS A 50 28.59 -9.22 15.26
C LYS A 50 28.33 -10.68 15.63
N GLY A 51 28.06 -11.50 14.61
CA GLY A 51 27.81 -12.93 14.78
C GLY A 51 26.32 -13.28 14.74
N PHE A 52 26.05 -14.53 15.13
CA PHE A 52 24.73 -15.13 15.10
C PHE A 52 24.28 -15.50 16.51
N ASP A 53 23.00 -15.30 16.78
CA ASP A 53 22.39 -15.74 18.03
C ASP A 53 22.23 -17.27 18.02
N PRO A 54 22.82 -18.00 18.99
CA PRO A 54 22.77 -19.46 19.03
C PRO A 54 21.35 -20.02 19.18
N LYS A 55 20.41 -19.26 19.73
CA LYS A 55 19.02 -19.72 19.93
C LYS A 55 18.21 -19.66 18.65
N THR A 56 18.34 -18.56 17.90
CA THR A 56 17.50 -18.32 16.71
C THR A 56 18.21 -18.61 15.39
N GLY A 57 19.54 -18.71 15.39
CA GLY A 57 20.35 -18.81 14.19
C GLY A 57 20.34 -17.54 13.33
N LEU A 58 19.75 -16.44 13.83
CA LEU A 58 19.68 -15.17 13.13
C LEU A 58 20.91 -14.30 13.48
N PRO A 59 21.27 -13.33 12.62
CA PRO A 59 22.22 -12.30 13.01
C PRO A 59 21.77 -11.64 14.32
N ILE A 60 22.69 -11.38 15.24
CA ILE A 60 22.35 -10.90 16.60
C ILE A 60 21.44 -9.66 16.57
N ILE A 61 21.71 -8.71 15.67
CA ILE A 61 20.89 -7.51 15.50
C ILE A 61 19.45 -7.88 15.10
N ALA A 62 19.28 -8.83 14.17
CA ALA A 62 17.96 -9.28 13.75
C ALA A 62 17.21 -10.01 14.88
N ALA A 63 17.91 -10.82 15.67
CA ALA A 63 17.35 -11.46 16.86
C ALA A 63 16.86 -10.40 17.88
N LYS A 64 17.66 -9.37 18.14
CA LYS A 64 17.29 -8.28 19.06
C LYS A 64 16.13 -7.44 18.55
N VAL A 65 16.11 -7.10 17.26
CA VAL A 65 14.97 -6.44 16.62
C VAL A 65 13.70 -7.27 16.78
N ARG A 66 13.78 -8.58 16.56
CA ARG A 66 12.63 -9.50 16.73
C ARG A 66 12.15 -9.54 18.18
N GLU A 67 13.05 -9.57 19.15
CA GLU A 67 12.73 -9.56 20.58
C GLU A 67 12.05 -8.25 21.00
N GLU A 68 12.67 -7.10 20.70
CA GLU A 68 12.15 -5.79 21.13
C GLU A 68 10.87 -5.36 20.42
N LEU A 69 10.72 -5.70 19.14
CA LEU A 69 9.52 -5.35 18.38
C LEU A 69 8.40 -6.40 18.48
N LYS A 70 8.59 -7.47 19.26
CA LYS A 70 7.57 -8.50 19.45
C LYS A 70 6.32 -7.89 20.09
N GLY A 71 5.19 -7.94 19.37
CA GLY A 71 3.91 -7.42 19.86
C GLY A 71 3.70 -5.92 19.65
N VAL A 72 4.69 -5.19 19.17
CA VAL A 72 4.53 -3.76 18.85
C VAL A 72 3.56 -3.59 17.68
N ARG A 73 2.50 -2.81 17.88
CA ARG A 73 1.51 -2.47 16.86
C ARG A 73 1.52 -0.97 16.60
N VAL A 74 1.98 -0.59 15.41
CA VAL A 74 2.19 0.82 15.04
C VAL A 74 0.90 1.57 14.69
N THR A 75 -0.14 0.85 14.30
CA THR A 75 -1.47 1.42 14.12
C THR A 75 -2.52 0.50 14.73
N LYS A 76 -3.38 1.06 15.58
CA LYS A 76 -4.70 0.47 15.80
C LYS A 76 -5.48 0.64 14.51
N ARG A 77 -6.02 -0.44 13.94
CA ARG A 77 -6.98 -0.36 12.83
C ARG A 77 -8.10 0.57 13.29
N ARG A 78 -8.21 1.79 12.73
CA ARG A 78 -9.40 2.60 12.96
C ARG A 78 -10.56 1.79 12.40
N LYS A 79 -11.46 1.32 13.27
CA LYS A 79 -12.78 0.88 12.82
C LYS A 79 -13.42 2.14 12.24
N ARG A 80 -13.64 2.18 10.92
CA ARG A 80 -14.44 3.23 10.31
C ARG A 80 -15.81 3.19 10.97
N LYS A 81 -16.38 4.35 11.30
CA LYS A 81 -17.76 4.37 11.78
C LYS A 81 -18.64 3.99 10.59
N LYS A 82 -19.68 3.18 10.80
CA LYS A 82 -20.64 2.84 9.72
C LYS A 82 -21.23 4.07 9.02
N LEU A 83 -21.33 5.19 9.74
CA LEU A 83 -21.77 6.46 9.20
C LEU A 83 -20.82 7.00 8.13
N ASP A 84 -19.50 6.95 8.38
CA ASP A 84 -18.48 7.41 7.43
C ASP A 84 -18.54 6.58 6.14
N GLU A 85 -18.74 5.26 6.26
CA GLU A 85 -18.90 4.36 5.11
C GLU A 85 -20.16 4.66 4.30
N ARG A 86 -21.28 5.01 4.97
CA ARG A 86 -22.52 5.42 4.28
C ARG A 86 -22.33 6.74 3.53
N ILE A 87 -21.71 7.74 4.16
CA ILE A 87 -21.45 9.04 3.54
C ILE A 87 -20.54 8.88 2.32
N GLU A 88 -19.48 8.08 2.42
CA GLU A 88 -18.60 7.78 1.27
C GLU A 88 -19.36 7.07 0.13
N ALA A 89 -20.24 6.12 0.44
CA ALA A 89 -21.02 5.41 -0.56
C ALA A 89 -22.02 6.35 -1.28
N GLU A 90 -22.73 7.19 -0.54
CA GLU A 90 -23.68 8.17 -1.11
C GLU A 90 -22.97 9.23 -1.95
N THR A 91 -21.83 9.75 -1.47
CA THR A 91 -21.04 10.72 -2.23
C THR A 91 -20.48 10.11 -3.50
N PHE A 92 -20.02 8.85 -3.46
CA PHE A 92 -19.58 8.12 -4.64
C PHE A 92 -20.71 7.92 -5.67
N LEU A 93 -21.90 7.48 -5.24
CA LEU A 93 -23.07 7.33 -6.11
C LEU A 93 -23.49 8.67 -6.73
N ARG A 94 -23.47 9.76 -5.96
CA ARG A 94 -23.73 11.11 -6.48
C ARG A 94 -22.73 11.50 -7.55
N LEU A 95 -21.42 11.30 -7.31
CA LEU A 95 -20.37 11.62 -8.29
C LEU A 95 -20.54 10.83 -9.59
N ILE A 96 -20.86 9.53 -9.48
CA ILE A 96 -21.16 8.69 -10.65
C ILE A 96 -22.36 9.26 -11.41
N SER A 97 -23.46 9.56 -10.72
CA SER A 97 -24.66 10.10 -11.37
C SER A 97 -24.38 11.43 -12.07
N LEU A 98 -23.55 12.29 -11.46
CA LEU A 98 -23.17 13.57 -12.01
C LEU A 98 -22.33 13.39 -13.27
N LYS A 99 -21.36 12.47 -13.24
CA LYS A 99 -20.54 12.12 -14.41
C LYS A 99 -21.39 11.69 -15.59
N TYR A 100 -22.41 10.85 -15.38
CA TYR A 100 -23.33 10.43 -16.44
C TYR A 100 -24.20 11.57 -16.95
N LYS A 101 -24.73 12.43 -16.07
CA LYS A 101 -25.52 13.60 -16.47
C LYS A 101 -24.71 14.56 -17.33
N VAL A 102 -23.47 14.84 -16.94
CA VAL A 102 -22.56 15.69 -17.70
C VAL A 102 -22.24 15.06 -19.06
N ALA A 103 -21.89 13.77 -19.09
CA ALA A 103 -21.63 13.07 -20.35
C ALA A 103 -22.83 13.12 -21.31
N ARG A 104 -24.05 12.91 -20.79
CA ARG A 104 -25.28 13.01 -21.58
C ARG A 104 -25.52 14.43 -22.10
N ALA A 105 -25.34 15.45 -21.25
CA ALA A 105 -25.49 16.85 -21.65
C ALA A 105 -24.51 17.23 -22.76
N VAL A 106 -23.25 16.81 -22.64
CA VAL A 106 -22.22 17.01 -23.68
C VAL A 106 -22.59 16.29 -24.98
N ALA A 107 -23.09 15.06 -24.91
CA ALA A 107 -23.53 14.32 -26.10
C ALA A 107 -24.71 15.02 -26.82
N LEU A 108 -25.70 15.50 -26.06
CA LEU A 108 -26.84 16.25 -26.61
C LEU A 108 -26.43 17.58 -27.23
N ALA A 109 -25.48 18.29 -26.62
CA ALA A 109 -24.92 19.52 -27.18
C ALA A 109 -24.24 19.26 -28.53
N LYS A 110 -23.43 18.20 -28.62
CA LYS A 110 -22.80 17.79 -29.88
C LYS A 110 -23.79 17.41 -30.97
N LEU A 111 -24.87 16.70 -30.65
CA LEU A 111 -25.91 16.36 -31.63
C LEU A 111 -26.58 17.61 -32.21
N ARG A 112 -26.86 18.61 -31.36
CA ARG A 112 -27.41 19.91 -31.80
C ARG A 112 -26.47 20.68 -32.72
N GLU A 113 -25.17 20.69 -32.43
CA GLU A 113 -24.16 21.33 -33.30
C GLU A 113 -24.10 20.71 -34.70
N VAL A 114 -24.33 19.40 -34.82
CA VAL A 114 -24.33 18.66 -36.09
C VAL A 114 -25.70 18.74 -36.80
N GLY A 115 -26.67 19.47 -36.26
CA GLY A 115 -28.01 19.62 -36.85
C GLY A 115 -28.89 18.36 -36.74
N LEU A 116 -28.44 17.35 -35.99
CA LEU A 116 -29.22 16.16 -35.71
C LEU A 116 -30.16 16.46 -34.54
N ARG A 117 -31.48 16.29 -34.75
CA ARG A 117 -32.42 16.36 -33.63
C ARG A 117 -32.20 15.13 -32.72
N PRO A 118 -32.19 15.34 -31.39
CA PRO A 118 -32.02 14.25 -30.43
C PRO A 118 -33.19 13.28 -30.42
#